data_AF-A0A290Z2R5-F1
#
_entry.id   AF-A0A290Z2R5-F1
#
_cell.length_a   1.000
_cell.length_b   1.000
_cell.length_c   1.000
_cell.angle_alpha   90.00
_cell.angle_beta   90.00
_cell.angle_gamma   90.00
#
_symmetry.space_group_name_H-M   'P 1'
#
loop_
_entity.id
_entity.type
_entity.pdbx_description
1 polymer ?
#
loop_
_entity_poly.entity_id
_entity_poly.type
_entity_poly.pdbx_seq_one_letter_code
_entity_poly.pdbx_strand_id
1 'polypeptide(L)'
;MMSGGTRQRGGVPPDGSRRPGGRKPGGSGKQAGPGAPPPEPPEVHDKRLGWVGWLFGALFVASLSPLALLDLNGASQLAGVIALPVSVVLGALGLLVAERPELLRGRTGQPVDWARRLTWAATVLGLVGVGAVGYAVWDATRPLDVVAPDGFTGGKPWRDGEERVLELPGSPPERDRLVLALSLENARRTGDCERSPELRYTPVVDGQERTEVVGRPGAAVELPLDGAKRQAAVKVVLEYSGGNTACEVWVRVDEAVLRD
;
A
#
# COMPACT_ATOMS: atom_id res chain seq x y z
N MET A 1 46.03 9.89 -19.28
CA MET A 1 46.14 9.00 -20.46
C MET A 1 44.77 8.36 -20.62
N MET A 2 43.93 8.46 -21.66
CA MET A 2 43.89 9.04 -23.02
C MET A 2 42.49 9.71 -23.09
N SER A 3 42.23 10.95 -23.52
CA SER A 3 42.45 11.66 -24.79
C SER A 3 41.95 10.94 -26.05
N GLY A 4 40.80 11.40 -26.55
CA GLY A 4 40.23 11.18 -27.90
C GLY A 4 38.84 11.84 -27.90
N GLY A 5 38.55 12.95 -28.59
CA GLY A 5 38.86 13.29 -29.97
C GLY A 5 38.03 12.39 -30.89
N THR A 6 37.21 12.83 -31.85
CA THR A 6 37.04 14.12 -32.54
C THR A 6 35.85 13.96 -33.52
N ARG A 7 35.22 15.08 -33.92
CA ARG A 7 34.69 15.35 -35.30
C ARG A 7 33.47 14.54 -35.80
N GLN A 8 32.60 15.00 -36.70
CA GLN A 8 32.28 16.27 -37.39
C GLN A 8 31.13 15.95 -38.39
N ARG A 9 30.53 16.99 -38.97
CA ARG A 9 29.68 17.03 -40.19
C ARG A 9 28.18 16.77 -39.93
N GLY A 10 27.26 17.66 -40.29
CA GLY A 10 27.27 18.62 -41.39
C GLY A 10 26.33 18.10 -42.48
N GLY A 11 25.06 18.48 -42.40
CA GLY A 11 24.02 18.15 -43.38
C GLY A 11 23.18 19.39 -43.66
N VAL A 12 23.41 19.98 -44.84
CA VAL A 12 22.75 21.14 -45.45
C VAL A 12 21.32 20.75 -45.92
N PRO A 13 20.35 21.68 -45.93
CA PRO A 13 18.96 21.39 -46.27
C PRO A 13 18.71 21.36 -47.79
N PRO A 14 17.67 20.66 -48.28
CA PRO A 14 17.17 20.87 -49.63
C PRO A 14 16.13 22.01 -49.65
N ASP A 15 16.55 23.09 -50.30
CA ASP A 15 15.73 24.09 -50.96
C ASP A 15 14.81 23.41 -52.01
N GLY A 16 13.54 23.80 -52.03
CA GLY A 16 12.47 23.21 -52.83
C GLY A 16 11.52 24.27 -53.34
N SER A 17 12.08 25.27 -54.01
CA SER A 17 11.35 26.28 -54.76
C SER A 17 10.50 25.70 -55.91
N ARG A 18 9.46 26.47 -56.29
CA ARG A 18 8.69 26.45 -57.57
C ARG A 18 7.59 25.36 -57.67
N ARG A 19 6.35 25.65 -58.08
CA ARG A 19 5.90 26.52 -59.20
C ARG A 19 4.34 26.70 -59.18
N PRO A 20 3.65 27.24 -60.21
CA PRO A 20 2.75 28.39 -60.06
C PRO A 20 1.27 28.16 -60.46
N GLY A 21 0.43 29.16 -60.22
CA GLY A 21 -0.55 29.64 -61.22
C GLY A 21 -1.86 28.87 -61.40
N GLY A 22 -2.97 29.55 -61.13
CA GLY A 22 -4.31 29.09 -61.53
C GLY A 22 -5.41 30.10 -61.21
N ARG A 23 -5.50 31.17 -62.00
CA ARG A 23 -6.69 32.04 -62.10
C ARG A 23 -7.89 31.21 -62.57
N LYS A 24 -9.09 31.50 -62.03
CA LYS A 24 -10.27 31.72 -62.88
C LYS A 24 -11.22 32.76 -62.25
N PRO A 25 -11.80 33.67 -63.05
CA PRO A 25 -12.73 34.71 -62.62
C PRO A 25 -14.19 34.27 -62.76
N GLY A 26 -15.08 35.01 -62.10
CA GLY A 26 -16.42 35.32 -62.62
C GLY A 26 -17.51 34.29 -62.35
N GLY A 27 -18.30 34.52 -61.30
CA GLY A 27 -19.59 33.90 -61.08
C GLY A 27 -20.55 34.93 -60.49
N SER A 28 -21.26 35.62 -61.38
CA SER A 28 -22.30 36.61 -61.07
C SER A 28 -23.59 35.91 -60.64
N GLY A 29 -24.27 36.49 -59.64
CA GLY A 29 -25.73 36.50 -59.57
C GLY A 29 -26.40 35.36 -58.78
N LYS A 30 -26.85 35.70 -57.56
CA LYS A 30 -28.28 35.74 -57.23
C LYS A 30 -28.46 36.32 -55.82
N GLN A 31 -29.00 37.55 -55.78
CA GLN A 31 -29.64 38.08 -54.59
C GLN A 31 -30.79 37.14 -54.23
N ALA A 32 -30.63 36.39 -53.15
CA ALA A 32 -31.73 35.73 -52.46
C ALA A 32 -32.43 36.78 -51.60
N GLY A 33 -33.75 36.86 -51.74
CA GLY A 33 -34.60 37.82 -51.04
C GLY A 33 -34.62 37.65 -49.52
N PRO A 34 -35.27 38.59 -48.81
CA PRO A 34 -35.42 38.52 -47.35
C PRO A 34 -36.41 37.40 -47.02
N GLY A 35 -35.90 36.24 -46.58
CA GLY A 35 -36.73 35.06 -46.39
C GLY A 35 -36.16 34.10 -45.35
N ALA A 36 -36.86 34.05 -44.22
CA ALA A 36 -36.73 33.15 -43.07
C ALA A 36 -35.58 33.45 -42.09
N PRO A 37 -35.88 33.67 -40.79
CA PRO A 37 -34.86 33.64 -39.75
C PRO A 37 -34.18 32.26 -39.76
N PRO A 38 -32.86 32.19 -39.51
CA PRO A 38 -32.12 30.94 -39.48
C PRO A 38 -32.77 29.97 -38.48
N PRO A 39 -32.90 28.67 -38.83
CA PRO A 39 -33.44 27.68 -37.91
C PRO A 39 -32.64 27.70 -36.62
N GLU A 40 -33.33 27.81 -35.48
CA GLU A 40 -32.69 27.73 -34.16
C GLU A 40 -31.87 26.43 -34.10
N PRO A 41 -30.58 26.51 -33.73
CA PRO A 41 -29.75 25.32 -33.62
C PRO A 41 -30.39 24.38 -32.60
N PRO A 42 -30.51 23.08 -32.91
CA PRO A 42 -31.10 22.14 -31.97
C PRO A 42 -30.31 22.21 -30.67
N GLU A 43 -31.04 22.46 -29.58
CA GLU A 43 -30.49 22.47 -28.22
C GLU A 43 -30.01 21.04 -27.93
N VAL A 44 -28.75 20.76 -28.24
CA VAL A 44 -28.11 19.47 -27.95
C VAL A 44 -27.94 19.42 -26.44
N HIS A 45 -29.00 18.97 -25.77
CA HIS A 45 -29.03 18.78 -24.33
C HIS A 45 -27.96 17.75 -23.98
N ASP A 46 -26.86 18.24 -23.44
CA ASP A 46 -25.58 17.53 -23.35
C ASP A 46 -25.61 16.47 -22.23
N LYS A 47 -26.33 15.37 -22.46
CA LYS A 47 -26.48 14.24 -21.51
C LYS A 47 -25.14 13.68 -21.02
N ARG A 48 -24.06 13.91 -21.77
CA ARG A 48 -22.70 13.50 -21.39
C ARG A 48 -22.18 14.24 -20.16
N LEU A 49 -22.53 15.51 -19.98
CA LEU A 49 -22.06 16.31 -18.85
C LEU A 49 -22.62 15.81 -17.51
N GLY A 50 -23.88 15.36 -17.52
CA GLY A 50 -24.53 14.80 -16.33
C GLY A 50 -23.90 13.47 -15.89
N TRP A 51 -23.50 12.62 -16.84
CA TRP A 51 -22.93 11.31 -16.52
C TRP A 51 -21.52 11.42 -15.91
N VAL A 52 -20.69 12.33 -16.44
CA VAL A 52 -19.35 12.61 -15.89
C VAL A 52 -19.45 13.17 -14.47
N GLY A 53 -20.34 14.14 -14.24
CA GLY A 53 -20.57 14.70 -12.90
C GLY A 53 -21.04 13.64 -11.89
N TRP A 54 -21.92 12.73 -12.31
CA TRP A 54 -22.38 11.63 -11.46
C TRP A 54 -21.27 10.64 -11.10
N LEU A 55 -20.42 10.28 -12.07
CA LEU A 55 -19.27 9.40 -11.85
C LEU A 55 -18.25 10.00 -10.88
N PHE A 56 -17.98 11.30 -11.01
CA PHE A 56 -17.12 12.03 -10.07
C PHE A 56 -17.72 12.11 -8.68
N GLY A 57 -19.01 12.41 -8.57
CA GLY A 57 -19.72 12.38 -7.30
C GLY A 57 -19.65 11.01 -6.64
N ALA A 58 -19.88 9.94 -7.39
CA ALA A 58 -19.78 8.57 -6.91
C ALA A 58 -18.35 8.21 -6.46
N LEU A 59 -17.33 8.59 -7.23
CA LEU A 59 -15.91 8.37 -6.87
C LEU A 59 -15.49 9.18 -5.64
N PHE A 60 -15.99 10.41 -5.49
CA PHE A 60 -15.72 11.26 -4.33
C PHE A 60 -16.39 10.71 -3.06
N VAL A 61 -17.65 10.29 -3.15
CA VAL A 61 -18.33 9.64 -2.02
C VAL A 61 -17.64 8.32 -1.69
N ALA A 62 -17.27 7.53 -2.69
CA ALA A 62 -16.54 6.27 -2.50
C ALA A 62 -15.17 6.48 -1.84
N SER A 63 -14.46 7.57 -2.17
CA SER A 63 -13.16 7.89 -1.53
C SER A 63 -13.30 8.43 -0.11
N LEU A 64 -14.48 8.94 0.27
CA LEU A 64 -14.79 9.34 1.64
C LEU A 64 -15.29 8.18 2.52
N SER A 65 -15.81 7.08 1.94
CA SER A 65 -16.28 5.90 2.72
C SER A 65 -15.29 5.38 3.76
N PRO A 66 -13.98 5.29 3.48
CA PRO A 66 -12.99 4.83 4.45
C PRO A 66 -12.88 5.73 5.69
N LEU A 67 -13.18 7.04 5.59
CA LEU A 67 -13.17 7.97 6.75
C LEU A 67 -14.18 7.59 7.82
N ALA A 68 -15.31 6.99 7.42
CA ALA A 68 -16.37 6.61 8.34
C ALA A 68 -16.05 5.30 9.09
N LEU A 69 -15.05 4.55 8.65
CA LEU A 69 -14.70 3.23 9.17
C LEU A 69 -13.34 3.20 9.89
N LEU A 70 -12.51 4.24 9.76
CA LEU A 70 -11.19 4.33 10.37
C LEU A 70 -11.25 5.06 11.72
N ASP A 71 -10.76 4.41 12.77
CA ASP A 71 -10.57 5.01 14.10
C ASP A 71 -9.33 5.94 14.05
N LEU A 72 -9.58 7.26 13.98
CA LEU A 72 -8.62 8.31 13.59
C LEU A 72 -7.59 8.70 14.66
N ASN A 73 -7.11 7.75 15.47
CA ASN A 73 -6.13 8.05 16.54
C ASN A 73 -4.67 8.23 16.03
N GLY A 74 -4.38 7.93 14.76
CA GLY A 74 -3.04 8.08 14.18
C GLY A 74 -2.88 9.27 13.22
N ALA A 75 -1.96 10.20 13.50
CA ALA A 75 -1.65 11.35 12.62
C ALA A 75 -1.16 10.93 11.21
N SER A 76 -0.55 9.75 11.07
CA SER A 76 -0.13 9.17 9.78
C SER A 76 -1.31 8.62 8.96
N GLN A 77 -2.36 8.14 9.61
CA GLN A 77 -3.58 7.65 8.94
C GLN A 77 -4.41 8.81 8.38
N LEU A 78 -4.43 9.95 9.08
CA LEU A 78 -5.08 11.19 8.64
C LEU A 78 -4.51 11.72 7.30
N ALA A 79 -3.19 11.68 7.11
CA ALA A 79 -2.56 12.23 5.92
C ALA A 79 -2.91 11.44 4.63
N GLY A 80 -2.93 10.11 4.70
CA GLY A 80 -3.30 9.26 3.55
C GLY A 80 -4.77 9.41 3.15
N VAL A 81 -5.63 9.59 4.15
CA VAL A 81 -7.07 9.69 3.94
C VAL A 81 -7.48 11.04 3.34
N ILE A 82 -6.76 12.14 3.63
CA ILE A 82 -7.03 13.45 3.00
C ILE A 82 -6.45 13.51 1.58
N ALA A 83 -5.34 12.81 1.31
CA ALA A 83 -4.69 12.82 0.01
C ALA A 83 -5.56 12.21 -1.11
N LEU A 84 -6.36 11.19 -0.80
CA LEU A 84 -7.26 10.52 -1.75
C LEU A 84 -8.33 11.48 -2.34
N PRO A 85 -9.20 12.14 -1.55
CA PRO A 85 -10.18 13.08 -2.07
C PRO A 85 -9.53 14.27 -2.78
N VAL A 86 -8.37 14.76 -2.29
CA VAL A 86 -7.63 15.84 -2.97
C VAL A 86 -7.13 15.40 -4.34
N SER A 87 -6.61 14.18 -4.48
CA SER A 87 -6.16 13.64 -5.77
C SER A 87 -7.32 13.45 -6.76
N VAL A 88 -8.50 13.02 -6.29
CA VAL A 88 -9.71 12.89 -7.12
C VAL A 88 -10.18 14.26 -7.59
N VAL A 89 -10.20 15.27 -6.71
CA VAL A 89 -10.58 16.66 -7.06
C VAL A 89 -9.60 17.27 -8.06
N LEU A 90 -8.30 17.07 -7.88
CA LEU A 90 -7.28 17.55 -8.82
C LEU A 90 -7.36 16.83 -10.18
N GLY A 91 -7.61 15.52 -10.18
CA GLY A 91 -7.86 14.75 -11.40
C GLY A 91 -9.11 15.21 -12.14
N ALA A 92 -10.20 15.50 -11.40
CA ALA A 92 -11.45 16.04 -11.94
C ALA A 92 -11.24 17.39 -12.61
N LEU A 93 -10.53 18.29 -11.92
CA LEU A 93 -10.17 19.60 -12.45
C LEU A 93 -9.30 19.46 -13.71
N GLY A 94 -8.33 18.54 -13.72
CA GLY A 94 -7.51 18.26 -14.90
C GLY A 94 -8.32 17.80 -16.11
N LEU A 95 -9.28 16.90 -15.90
CA LEU A 95 -10.18 16.38 -16.95
C LEU A 95 -11.14 17.46 -17.45
N LEU A 96 -11.75 18.25 -16.57
CA LEU A 96 -12.59 19.39 -16.93
C LEU A 96 -11.85 20.43 -17.77
N VAL A 97 -10.59 20.71 -17.40
CA VAL A 97 -9.71 21.61 -18.16
C VAL A 97 -9.32 21.01 -19.51
N ALA A 98 -9.12 19.70 -19.59
CA ALA A 98 -8.80 19.00 -20.85
C ALA A 98 -9.98 18.94 -21.83
N GLU A 99 -11.21 18.72 -21.34
CA GLU A 99 -12.41 18.65 -22.19
C GLU A 99 -12.89 20.02 -22.67
N ARG A 100 -12.58 21.10 -21.95
CA ARG A 100 -12.93 22.47 -22.36
C ARG A 100 -11.69 23.33 -22.64
N PRO A 101 -10.92 23.01 -23.70
CA PRO A 101 -9.76 23.82 -24.08
C PRO A 101 -10.16 25.24 -24.52
N GLU A 102 -11.44 25.47 -24.82
CA GLU A 102 -11.98 26.77 -25.21
C GLU A 102 -11.97 27.80 -24.06
N LEU A 103 -12.14 27.35 -22.81
CA LEU A 103 -12.01 28.22 -21.63
C LEU A 103 -10.57 28.71 -21.44
N LEU A 104 -9.58 27.96 -21.95
CA LEU A 104 -8.16 28.33 -21.94
C LEU A 104 -7.69 29.03 -23.21
N ARG A 105 -8.50 29.03 -24.28
CA ARG A 105 -8.20 29.72 -25.55
C ARG A 105 -8.47 31.22 -25.52
N GLY A 106 -8.85 31.77 -24.37
CA GLY A 106 -8.84 33.21 -24.14
C GLY A 106 -7.45 33.79 -24.28
N ARG A 107 -7.13 34.30 -25.48
CA ARG A 107 -6.21 35.43 -25.78
C ARG A 107 -4.83 35.15 -26.40
N THR A 108 -4.30 33.93 -26.45
CA THR A 108 -3.00 33.68 -27.14
C THR A 108 -3.01 32.36 -27.91
N GLY A 109 -2.96 32.44 -29.23
CA GLY A 109 -3.09 31.31 -30.18
C GLY A 109 -1.90 30.34 -30.24
N GLN A 110 -1.24 30.05 -29.11
CA GLN A 110 -0.27 28.95 -29.01
C GLN A 110 -0.85 27.82 -28.16
N PRO A 111 -0.70 26.53 -28.57
CA PRO A 111 -1.04 25.40 -27.73
C PRO A 111 -0.12 25.45 -26.51
N VAL A 112 -0.68 25.85 -25.37
CA VAL A 112 0.13 26.20 -24.21
C VAL A 112 0.59 24.89 -23.54
N ASP A 113 1.89 24.59 -23.63
CA ASP A 113 2.53 23.37 -23.09
C ASP A 113 2.25 23.13 -21.59
N TRP A 114 1.89 24.18 -20.84
CA TRP A 114 1.56 24.09 -19.41
C TRP A 114 0.40 23.14 -19.11
N ALA A 115 -0.62 23.04 -19.96
CA ALA A 115 -1.77 22.18 -19.71
C ALA A 115 -1.38 20.70 -19.78
N ARG A 116 -0.51 20.35 -20.74
CA ARG A 116 0.12 19.03 -20.85
C ARG A 116 1.04 18.74 -19.66
N ARG A 117 1.80 19.74 -19.19
CA ARG A 117 2.65 19.61 -17.99
C ARG A 117 1.80 19.40 -16.72
N LEU A 118 0.66 20.08 -16.61
CA LEU A 118 -0.29 19.91 -15.50
C LEU A 118 -0.94 18.53 -15.50
N THR A 119 -1.33 18.02 -16.66
CA THR A 119 -1.88 16.65 -16.75
C THR A 119 -0.83 15.62 -16.35
N TRP A 120 0.42 15.77 -16.82
CA TRP A 120 1.51 14.90 -16.36
C TRP A 120 1.77 15.02 -14.85
N ALA A 121 1.79 16.23 -14.30
CA ALA A 121 1.96 16.45 -12.88
C ALA A 121 0.83 15.79 -12.06
N ALA A 122 -0.42 15.94 -12.51
CA ALA A 122 -1.58 15.31 -11.89
C ALA A 122 -1.50 13.77 -11.94
N THR A 123 -1.11 13.20 -13.09
CA THR A 123 -0.92 11.74 -13.22
C THR A 123 0.18 11.22 -12.32
N VAL A 124 1.32 11.90 -12.25
CA VAL A 124 2.44 11.50 -11.37
C VAL A 124 2.02 11.58 -9.91
N LEU A 125 1.35 12.67 -9.50
CA LEU A 125 0.83 12.80 -8.14
C LEU A 125 -0.21 11.72 -7.81
N GLY A 126 -1.08 11.37 -8.76
CA GLY A 126 -2.03 10.27 -8.62
C GLY A 126 -1.34 8.92 -8.41
N LEU A 127 -0.33 8.61 -9.20
CA LEU A 127 0.45 7.36 -9.07
C LEU A 127 1.21 7.31 -7.74
N VAL A 128 1.81 8.42 -7.31
CA VAL A 128 2.48 8.51 -6.00
C VAL A 128 1.48 8.31 -4.87
N GLY A 129 0.28 8.90 -4.97
CA GLY A 129 -0.78 8.71 -3.98
C GLY A 129 -1.23 7.25 -3.86
N VAL A 130 -1.48 6.58 -4.99
CA VAL A 130 -1.82 5.14 -5.00
C VAL A 130 -0.70 4.29 -4.43
N GLY A 131 0.56 4.58 -4.80
CA GLY A 131 1.72 3.89 -4.26
C GLY A 131 1.87 4.06 -2.74
N ALA A 132 1.65 5.27 -2.22
CA ALA A 132 1.72 5.57 -0.79
C ALA A 132 0.63 4.83 0.00
N VAL A 133 -0.61 4.79 -0.52
CA VAL A 133 -1.71 4.04 0.11
C VAL A 133 -1.42 2.54 0.07
N GLY A 134 -0.98 2.01 -1.07
CA GLY A 134 -0.61 0.60 -1.19
C GLY A 134 0.51 0.19 -0.24
N TYR A 135 1.53 1.05 -0.09
CA TYR A 135 2.62 0.84 0.86
C TYR A 135 2.12 0.88 2.31
N ALA A 136 1.27 1.84 2.68
CA ALA A 136 0.71 1.94 4.03
C ALA A 136 -0.16 0.73 4.40
N VAL A 137 -0.98 0.23 3.45
CA VAL A 137 -1.76 -1.00 3.66
C VAL A 137 -0.86 -2.21 3.80
N TRP A 138 0.17 -2.34 2.96
CA TRP A 138 1.13 -3.42 3.06
C TRP A 138 1.91 -3.39 4.38
N ASP A 139 2.37 -2.23 4.83
CA ASP A 139 3.08 -2.06 6.10
C ASP A 139 2.17 -2.31 7.32
N ALA A 140 0.88 -1.95 7.23
CA ALA A 140 -0.08 -2.23 8.28
C ALA A 140 -0.43 -3.74 8.37
N THR A 141 -0.54 -4.44 7.25
CA THR A 141 -0.96 -5.86 7.23
C THR A 141 0.19 -6.85 7.27
N ARG A 142 1.44 -6.40 7.12
CA ARG A 142 2.57 -7.33 7.08
C ARG A 142 2.81 -7.96 8.45
N PRO A 143 3.21 -9.24 8.47
CA PRO A 143 3.69 -9.89 9.67
C PRO A 143 4.92 -9.16 10.24
N LEU A 144 4.95 -8.98 11.56
CA LEU A 144 6.11 -8.42 12.26
C LEU A 144 6.87 -9.55 12.97
N ASP A 145 8.10 -9.79 12.55
CA ASP A 145 8.96 -10.80 13.15
C ASP A 145 9.39 -10.36 14.56
N VAL A 146 9.22 -11.27 15.53
CA VAL A 146 9.67 -11.10 16.91
C VAL A 146 11.07 -11.67 17.02
N VAL A 147 12.05 -10.80 17.25
CA VAL A 147 13.42 -11.23 17.54
C VAL A 147 13.44 -11.77 18.97
N ALA A 148 13.55 -13.09 19.10
CA ALA A 148 13.72 -13.70 20.41
C ALA A 148 15.05 -13.23 21.02
N PRO A 149 15.05 -12.73 22.27
CA PRO A 149 16.29 -12.30 22.91
C PRO A 149 17.23 -13.48 23.03
N ASP A 150 18.55 -13.22 22.98
CA ASP A 150 19.58 -14.27 23.05
C ASP A 150 19.41 -15.18 24.26
N GLY A 151 18.80 -14.73 25.36
CA GLY A 151 18.53 -15.57 26.54
C GLY A 151 17.32 -16.51 26.46
N PHE A 152 16.43 -16.35 25.47
CA PHE A 152 15.25 -17.20 25.30
C PHE A 152 15.63 -18.57 24.74
N THR A 153 16.47 -18.58 23.70
CA THR A 153 17.05 -19.80 23.10
C THR A 153 18.47 -20.08 23.59
N GLY A 154 19.17 -19.08 24.15
CA GLY A 154 20.61 -19.14 24.23
C GLY A 154 21.18 -19.78 25.48
N GLY A 155 21.82 -20.91 25.20
CA GLY A 155 23.09 -21.27 25.84
C GLY A 155 23.03 -22.48 26.75
N LYS A 156 21.83 -22.91 27.16
CA LYS A 156 21.63 -24.15 27.91
C LYS A 156 20.42 -24.91 27.39
N PRO A 157 20.50 -26.25 27.36
CA PRO A 157 19.35 -27.06 27.01
C PRO A 157 18.31 -26.98 28.14
N TRP A 158 17.05 -27.01 27.75
CA TRP A 158 15.92 -26.99 28.65
C TRP A 158 15.64 -28.38 29.21
N ARG A 159 15.12 -28.42 30.44
CA ARG A 159 14.66 -29.64 31.12
C ARG A 159 13.16 -29.61 31.37
N ASP A 160 12.62 -30.74 31.81
CA ASP A 160 11.24 -30.84 32.26
C ASP A 160 10.91 -29.79 33.33
N GLY A 161 9.77 -29.10 33.18
CA GLY A 161 9.31 -28.02 34.04
C GLY A 161 10.07 -26.70 33.87
N GLU A 162 11.01 -26.61 32.92
CA GLU A 162 11.74 -25.36 32.67
C GLU A 162 10.82 -24.32 32.02
N GLU A 163 10.92 -23.10 32.54
CA GLU A 163 10.13 -21.95 32.12
C GLU A 163 11.02 -20.87 31.53
N ARG A 164 10.60 -20.32 30.39
CA ARG A 164 11.16 -19.09 29.82
C ARG A 164 10.06 -18.13 29.42
N VAL A 165 10.36 -16.84 29.52
CA VAL A 165 9.45 -15.76 29.12
C VAL A 165 10.00 -15.12 27.85
N LEU A 166 9.19 -15.12 26.80
CA LEU A 166 9.43 -14.36 25.58
C LEU A 166 8.74 -13.01 25.72
N GLU A 167 9.52 -11.95 25.93
CA GLU A 167 8.98 -10.57 25.91
C GLU A 167 8.70 -10.15 24.47
N LEU A 168 7.51 -9.60 24.21
CA LEU A 168 7.15 -9.10 22.90
C LEU A 168 7.57 -7.63 22.76
N PRO A 169 8.07 -7.21 21.59
CA PRO A 169 8.45 -5.83 21.37
C PRO A 169 7.22 -4.91 21.35
N GLY A 170 7.43 -3.67 21.77
CA GLY A 170 6.39 -2.62 21.77
C GLY A 170 5.71 -2.44 23.13
N SER A 171 5.10 -1.26 23.32
CA SER A 171 4.32 -0.94 24.53
C SER A 171 3.19 0.05 24.21
N PRO A 172 1.98 -0.44 23.84
CA PRO A 172 1.56 -1.84 23.71
C PRO A 172 2.16 -2.55 22.47
N PRO A 173 2.04 -3.89 22.37
CA PRO A 173 2.33 -4.60 21.12
C PRO A 173 1.49 -4.04 19.97
N GLU A 174 2.06 -4.00 18.77
CA GLU A 174 1.42 -3.39 17.60
C GLU A 174 0.25 -4.20 17.04
N ARG A 175 0.09 -5.45 17.46
CA ARG A 175 -0.88 -6.42 16.95
C ARG A 175 -1.50 -7.23 18.09
N ASP A 176 -2.65 -7.83 17.85
CA ASP A 176 -3.47 -8.48 18.86
C ASP A 176 -3.26 -10.01 18.97
N ARG A 177 -2.48 -10.61 18.06
CA ARG A 177 -2.15 -12.04 18.08
C ARG A 177 -0.67 -12.28 17.85
N LEU A 178 -0.16 -13.34 18.48
CA LEU A 178 1.16 -13.90 18.21
C LEU A 178 1.00 -15.31 17.63
N VAL A 179 1.64 -15.55 16.48
CA VAL A 179 1.88 -16.89 15.96
C VAL A 179 3.27 -17.31 16.40
N LEU A 180 3.36 -18.37 17.21
CA LEU A 180 4.62 -18.87 17.76
C LEU A 180 4.77 -20.36 17.43
N ALA A 181 5.89 -20.73 16.80
CA ALA A 181 6.29 -22.11 16.54
C ALA A 181 7.68 -22.35 17.11
N LEU A 182 7.80 -23.34 17.99
CA LEU A 182 9.05 -23.71 18.64
C LEU A 182 9.39 -25.16 18.32
N SER A 183 10.54 -25.41 17.70
CA SER A 183 11.10 -26.76 17.54
C SER A 183 12.00 -27.13 18.70
N LEU A 184 12.08 -28.43 18.96
CA LEU A 184 12.93 -29.01 19.98
C LEU A 184 13.94 -29.95 19.33
N GLU A 185 15.20 -29.80 19.69
CA GLU A 185 16.28 -30.65 19.26
C GLU A 185 16.93 -31.33 20.48
N ASN A 186 17.25 -32.62 20.41
CA ASN A 186 17.90 -33.29 21.54
C ASN A 186 19.26 -32.66 21.83
N ALA A 187 19.55 -32.33 23.09
CA ALA A 187 20.82 -31.71 23.45
C ALA A 187 22.01 -32.67 23.40
N ARG A 188 21.73 -33.96 23.56
CA ARG A 188 22.70 -35.06 23.49
C ARG A 188 22.42 -35.94 22.27
N ARG A 189 23.01 -37.14 22.22
CA ARG A 189 22.85 -38.05 21.07
C ARG A 189 21.37 -38.39 20.85
N THR A 190 21.05 -38.68 19.59
CA THR A 190 19.73 -39.12 19.14
C THR A 190 19.25 -40.34 19.93
N GLY A 191 18.12 -40.23 20.63
CA GLY A 191 17.48 -41.33 21.36
C GLY A 191 17.31 -41.13 22.88
N ASP A 192 17.87 -40.05 23.46
CA ASP A 192 17.78 -39.83 24.92
C ASP A 192 16.37 -39.40 25.39
N CYS A 193 15.60 -38.71 24.53
CA CYS A 193 14.19 -38.41 24.76
C CYS A 193 13.32 -39.42 23.99
N GLU A 194 12.85 -40.47 24.66
CA GLU A 194 11.96 -41.48 24.03
C GLU A 194 10.59 -40.92 23.65
N ARG A 195 10.16 -39.84 24.30
CA ARG A 195 8.88 -39.15 24.04
C ARG A 195 9.12 -37.68 23.78
N SER A 196 8.36 -37.12 22.85
CA SER A 196 8.32 -35.67 22.61
C SER A 196 7.62 -34.98 23.79
N PRO A 197 8.20 -33.95 24.39
CA PRO A 197 7.52 -33.15 25.39
C PRO A 197 6.43 -32.30 24.75
N GLU A 198 5.53 -31.79 25.60
CA GLU A 198 4.54 -30.78 25.26
C GLU A 198 5.09 -29.39 25.61
N LEU A 199 4.67 -28.39 24.84
CA LEU A 199 4.98 -26.99 25.11
C LEU A 199 3.69 -26.30 25.56
N ARG A 200 3.72 -25.75 26.77
CA ARG A 200 2.61 -24.96 27.32
C ARG A 200 2.93 -23.49 27.15
N TYR A 201 2.00 -22.78 26.53
CA TYR A 201 2.12 -21.36 26.22
C TYR A 201 1.08 -20.60 27.04
N THR A 202 1.55 -19.69 27.89
CA THR A 202 0.67 -18.83 28.70
C THR A 202 0.92 -17.38 28.28
N PRO A 203 -0.03 -16.73 27.59
CA PRO A 203 0.07 -15.30 27.33
C PRO A 203 0.02 -14.51 28.64
N VAL A 204 0.92 -13.54 28.80
CA VAL A 204 0.98 -12.63 29.93
C VAL A 204 0.72 -11.23 29.43
N VAL A 205 -0.48 -10.71 29.66
CA VAL A 205 -0.93 -9.41 29.16
C VAL A 205 -1.01 -8.43 30.33
N ASP A 206 -0.22 -7.36 30.30
CA ASP A 206 -0.13 -6.37 31.38
C ASP A 206 0.15 -6.97 32.77
N GLY A 207 0.89 -8.08 32.79
CA GLY A 207 1.24 -8.83 34.02
C GLY A 207 0.16 -9.82 34.48
N GLN A 208 -0.90 -10.03 33.71
CA GLN A 208 -1.95 -11.03 33.99
C GLN A 208 -1.78 -12.23 33.07
N GLU A 209 -1.67 -13.42 33.67
CA GLU A 209 -1.67 -14.68 32.92
C GLU A 209 -3.05 -14.97 32.33
N ARG A 210 -3.08 -15.36 31.06
CA ARG A 210 -4.28 -15.75 30.33
C ARG A 210 -4.40 -17.27 30.26
N THR A 211 -5.46 -17.73 29.59
CA THR A 211 -5.68 -19.15 29.34
C THR A 211 -4.46 -19.77 28.67
N GLU A 212 -3.96 -20.83 29.28
CA GLU A 212 -2.87 -21.62 28.74
C GLU A 212 -3.31 -22.38 27.48
N VAL A 213 -2.42 -22.44 26.50
CA VAL A 213 -2.58 -23.20 25.27
C VAL A 213 -1.48 -24.24 25.20
N VAL A 214 -1.83 -25.49 24.91
CA VAL A 214 -0.86 -26.58 24.75
C VAL A 214 -0.59 -26.80 23.26
N GLY A 215 0.68 -26.76 22.89
CA GLY A 215 1.14 -26.98 21.52
C GLY A 215 2.13 -28.13 21.42
N ARG A 216 2.20 -28.73 20.23
CA ARG A 216 3.22 -29.72 19.89
C ARG A 216 4.49 -29.01 19.42
N PRO A 217 5.69 -29.54 19.70
CA PRO A 217 6.93 -29.05 19.12
C PRO A 217 6.86 -28.96 17.59
N GLY A 218 7.31 -27.84 17.03
CA GLY A 218 7.32 -27.53 15.59
C GLY A 218 5.96 -27.14 15.01
N ALA A 219 4.87 -27.19 15.78
CA ALA A 219 3.57 -26.70 15.35
C ALA A 219 3.39 -25.23 15.74
N ALA A 220 2.88 -24.42 14.82
CA ALA A 220 2.50 -23.05 15.10
C ALA A 220 1.27 -23.02 16.02
N VAL A 221 1.34 -22.16 17.04
CA VAL A 221 0.25 -21.88 17.97
C VAL A 221 -0.11 -20.41 17.87
N GLU A 222 -1.41 -20.12 17.80
CA GLU A 222 -1.93 -18.75 17.85
C GLU A 222 -2.27 -18.38 19.29
N LEU A 223 -1.70 -17.29 19.75
CA LEU A 223 -1.82 -16.80 21.12
C LEU A 223 -2.51 -15.43 21.11
N PRO A 224 -3.67 -15.29 21.76
CA PRO A 224 -4.35 -14.01 21.84
C PRO A 224 -3.61 -13.07 22.80
N LEU A 225 -3.34 -11.85 22.33
CA LEU A 225 -2.73 -10.73 23.06
C LEU A 225 -3.72 -9.57 23.25
N ASP A 226 -5.00 -9.82 23.01
CA ASP A 226 -6.03 -8.79 23.02
C ASP A 226 -6.10 -8.06 24.37
N GLY A 227 -6.29 -6.75 24.27
CA GLY A 227 -6.40 -5.86 25.42
C GLY A 227 -5.07 -5.48 26.09
N ALA A 228 -3.92 -5.80 25.51
CA ALA A 228 -2.62 -5.32 25.99
C ALA A 228 -2.52 -3.80 25.86
N LYS A 229 -2.29 -3.09 26.98
CA LYS A 229 -2.13 -1.63 27.01
C LYS A 229 -0.69 -1.18 27.21
N ARG A 230 0.13 -1.99 27.88
CA ARG A 230 1.50 -1.64 28.25
C ARG A 230 2.50 -2.68 27.78
N GLN A 231 2.24 -3.96 28.07
CA GLN A 231 3.20 -5.02 27.78
C GLN A 231 2.49 -6.34 27.48
N ALA A 232 3.12 -7.13 26.62
CA ALA A 232 2.72 -8.51 26.38
C ALA A 232 3.96 -9.39 26.37
N ALA A 233 3.84 -10.58 26.96
CA ALA A 233 4.86 -11.60 26.97
C ALA A 233 4.21 -12.97 26.84
N VAL A 234 5.00 -13.98 26.51
CA VAL A 234 4.54 -15.37 26.49
C VAL A 234 5.44 -16.19 27.40
N LYS A 235 4.86 -16.75 28.46
CA LYS A 235 5.52 -17.75 29.28
C LYS A 235 5.41 -19.10 28.57
N VAL A 236 6.54 -19.74 28.35
CA VAL A 236 6.63 -21.07 27.72
C VAL A 236 7.20 -22.04 28.74
N VAL A 237 6.48 -23.12 28.98
CA VAL A 237 6.88 -24.21 29.88
C VAL A 237 7.01 -25.49 29.08
N LEU A 238 8.11 -26.20 29.28
CA LEU A 238 8.33 -27.51 28.69
C LEU A 238 7.90 -28.60 29.68
N GLU A 239 7.01 -29.50 29.27
CA GLU A 239 6.50 -30.56 30.14
C GLU A 239 6.54 -31.94 29.48
N TYR A 240 7.01 -32.94 30.22
CA TYR A 240 6.92 -34.34 29.85
C TYR A 240 5.75 -35.02 30.58
N SER A 241 4.70 -35.38 29.85
CA SER A 241 3.57 -36.16 30.38
C SER A 241 3.91 -37.62 30.75
N GLY A 242 5.17 -38.02 30.60
CA GLY A 242 5.74 -39.28 31.07
C GLY A 242 7.07 -39.61 30.37
N GLY A 243 7.88 -40.48 30.98
CA GLY A 243 9.21 -40.88 30.48
C GLY A 243 10.36 -40.33 31.30
N ASN A 244 11.54 -40.19 30.69
CA ASN A 244 12.75 -39.69 31.34
C ASN A 244 12.73 -38.15 31.47
N THR A 245 12.35 -37.63 32.64
CA THR A 245 12.34 -36.18 32.94
C THR A 245 13.73 -35.57 33.04
N ALA A 246 14.79 -36.39 33.05
CA ALA A 246 16.17 -35.91 32.98
C ALA A 246 16.60 -35.57 31.53
N CYS A 247 15.70 -35.67 30.55
CA CYS A 247 16.04 -35.31 29.18
C CYS A 247 16.29 -33.80 29.03
N GLU A 248 17.25 -33.47 28.16
CA GLU A 248 17.70 -32.11 27.89
C GLU A 248 17.49 -31.83 26.40
N VAL A 249 16.80 -30.72 26.08
CA VAL A 249 16.51 -30.33 24.69
C VAL A 249 16.90 -28.88 24.41
N TRP A 250 17.44 -28.61 23.23
CA TRP A 250 17.57 -27.26 22.71
C TRP A 250 16.24 -26.79 22.16
N VAL A 251 15.84 -25.57 22.51
CA VAL A 251 14.65 -24.92 21.98
C VAL A 251 15.06 -23.94 20.90
N ARG A 252 14.44 -24.05 19.74
CA ARG A 252 14.62 -23.14 18.62
C ARG A 252 13.29 -22.48 18.28
N VAL A 253 13.34 -21.19 17.99
CA VAL A 253 12.20 -20.44 17.46
C VAL A 253 12.18 -20.59 15.95
N ASP A 254 11.15 -21.25 15.41
CA ASP A 254 10.98 -21.41 13.97
C ASP A 254 10.15 -20.27 13.38
N GLU A 255 9.10 -19.86 14.09
CA GLU A 255 8.23 -18.74 13.73
C GLU A 255 7.87 -17.97 15.00
N ALA A 256 7.98 -16.65 14.97
CA ALA A 256 7.46 -15.77 16.01
C ALA A 256 7.00 -14.47 15.34
N VAL A 257 5.70 -14.38 15.07
CA VAL A 257 5.14 -13.36 14.19
C VAL A 257 3.90 -12.74 14.81
N LEU A 258 3.87 -11.41 14.88
CA LEU A 258 2.69 -10.65 15.31
C LEU A 258 1.72 -10.44 14.14
N ARG A 259 0.42 -10.66 14.38
CA ARG A 259 -0.69 -10.56 13.40
C ARG A 259 -1.94 -9.92 14.01
N ASP A 260 -2.76 -9.29 13.16
CA ASP A 260 -4.12 -8.80 13.49
C ASP A 260 -5.18 -9.93 13.48
#